data_AF-A0A6P4HUD0-F1
#
_entry.id   AF-A0A6P4HUD0-F1
#
_cell.length_a   1.000
_cell.length_b   1.000
_cell.length_c   1.000
_cell.angle_alpha   90.00
_cell.angle_beta   90.00
_cell.angle_gamma   90.00
#
_symmetry.space_group_name_H-M   'P 1'
#
loop_
_entity.id
_entity.type
_entity.pdbx_description
1 polymer ?
#
loop_
_entity_poly.entity_id
_entity_poly.type
_entity_poly.pdbx_seq_one_letter_code
_entity_poly.pdbx_strand_id
1 'polypeptide(L)'
;MQAQYIAILLAAMAIGSSSANPTLVSGPSKMFEIMSATSEMQRNNPALASACFGYYQGVFDDDYAAYQVEYNQCSSKFDSGKSGTLERYESYVWSLSNTTYDSCKFLLECDQNSNSLDSLNCYSAQGTNHSTVATNISHEASVYIGALMQEISLYEFARDACFTECGHTYETRSAKSYVEFQDCLAGKSAVPEEPVAQAAIQLTAEVESSQKQGYAKKLENLFKHHP
;
A
#
# COMPACT_ATOMS: atom_id res chain seq x y z
N MET A 1 -51.05 -8.63 -0.55
CA MET A 1 -50.03 -7.73 -1.14
C MET A 1 -48.86 -7.42 -0.19
N GLN A 2 -48.53 -8.26 0.80
CA GLN A 2 -47.32 -8.11 1.63
C GLN A 2 -46.27 -9.20 1.36
N ALA A 3 -46.70 -10.40 0.94
CA ALA A 3 -45.80 -11.51 0.63
C ALA A 3 -44.92 -11.27 -0.63
N GLN A 4 -45.36 -10.42 -1.56
CA GLN A 4 -44.62 -10.13 -2.80
C GLN A 4 -43.45 -9.16 -2.59
N TYR A 5 -43.53 -8.26 -1.58
CA TYR A 5 -42.44 -7.32 -1.30
C TYR A 5 -41.27 -7.97 -0.55
N ILE A 6 -41.53 -9.00 0.25
CA ILE A 6 -40.49 -9.76 0.96
C ILE A 6 -39.65 -10.59 -0.03
N ALA A 7 -40.28 -11.14 -1.08
CA ALA A 7 -39.57 -11.91 -2.10
C ALA A 7 -38.63 -11.05 -2.97
N ILE A 8 -38.97 -9.77 -3.21
CA ILE A 8 -38.14 -8.86 -4.01
C ILE A 8 -36.94 -8.35 -3.20
N LEU A 9 -37.09 -8.12 -1.89
CA LEU A 9 -35.98 -7.69 -1.03
C LEU A 9 -34.92 -8.77 -0.81
N LEU A 10 -35.28 -10.06 -0.87
CA LEU A 10 -34.32 -11.16 -0.75
C LEU A 10 -33.54 -11.45 -2.05
N ALA A 11 -34.03 -11.01 -3.21
CA ALA A 11 -33.33 -11.20 -4.49
C ALA A 11 -32.22 -10.16 -4.73
N ALA A 12 -32.23 -9.01 -4.05
CA ALA A 12 -31.26 -7.95 -4.24
C ALA A 12 -29.94 -8.14 -3.45
N MET A 13 -29.88 -9.10 -2.52
CA MET A 13 -28.66 -9.41 -1.75
C MET A 13 -27.79 -10.53 -2.36
N ALA A 14 -28.12 -10.99 -3.57
CA ALA A 14 -27.36 -12.04 -4.26
C ALA A 14 -26.40 -11.51 -5.35
N ILE A 15 -26.38 -10.19 -5.60
CA ILE A 15 -25.49 -9.56 -6.58
C ILE A 15 -24.58 -8.58 -5.84
N GLY A 16 -23.69 -9.10 -5.00
CA GLY A 16 -22.82 -8.23 -4.19
C GLY A 16 -21.63 -8.89 -3.53
N SER A 17 -21.31 -10.14 -3.88
CA SER A 17 -20.15 -10.84 -3.31
C SER A 17 -19.60 -11.85 -4.30
N SER A 18 -19.18 -11.32 -5.44
CA SER A 18 -18.08 -11.88 -6.22
C SER A 18 -16.95 -10.85 -6.27
N SER A 19 -16.57 -10.30 -5.11
CA SER A 19 -15.13 -10.12 -4.89
C SER A 19 -14.58 -11.54 -4.78
N ALA A 20 -14.26 -12.13 -5.93
CA ALA A 20 -13.21 -13.11 -5.96
C ALA A 20 -11.98 -12.36 -5.43
N ASN A 21 -11.77 -12.39 -4.12
CA ASN A 21 -10.42 -12.35 -3.62
C ASN A 21 -9.78 -13.56 -4.31
N PRO A 22 -8.87 -13.36 -5.29
CA PRO A 22 -8.03 -14.47 -5.66
C PRO A 22 -7.36 -14.82 -4.34
N THR A 23 -7.74 -15.96 -3.79
CA THR A 23 -6.98 -16.60 -2.74
C THR A 23 -5.69 -16.90 -3.48
N LEU A 24 -4.74 -15.97 -3.41
CA LEU A 24 -3.43 -16.07 -4.01
C LEU A 24 -2.94 -17.42 -3.54
N VAL A 25 -2.94 -18.38 -4.47
CA VAL A 25 -2.45 -19.72 -4.26
C VAL A 25 -1.02 -19.49 -3.82
N SER A 26 -0.81 -19.61 -2.50
CA SER A 26 0.38 -19.14 -1.84
C SER A 26 1.57 -19.89 -2.43
N GLY A 27 2.71 -19.22 -2.62
CA GLY A 27 3.95 -19.86 -3.10
C GLY A 27 4.23 -21.26 -2.51
N PRO A 28 4.00 -21.50 -1.19
CA PRO A 28 4.13 -22.84 -0.58
C PRO A 28 3.23 -23.92 -1.19
N SER A 29 2.00 -23.58 -1.59
CA SER A 29 1.05 -24.54 -2.17
C SER A 29 1.43 -24.96 -3.60
N LYS A 30 2.02 -24.06 -4.39
CA LYS A 30 2.57 -24.36 -5.72
C LYS A 30 3.77 -25.31 -5.64
N MET A 31 4.68 -25.09 -4.69
CA MET A 31 5.84 -25.97 -4.47
C MET A 31 5.43 -27.41 -4.15
N PHE A 32 4.41 -27.59 -3.31
CA PHE A 32 3.87 -28.91 -2.97
C PHE A 32 3.23 -29.61 -4.18
N GLU A 33 2.43 -28.86 -4.96
CA GLU A 33 1.85 -29.35 -6.22
C GLU A 33 2.95 -29.84 -7.18
N ILE A 34 4.05 -29.10 -7.31
CA ILE A 34 5.20 -29.49 -8.14
C ILE A 34 5.88 -30.76 -7.64
N MET A 35 6.12 -30.87 -6.33
CA MET A 35 6.75 -32.06 -5.75
C MET A 35 5.93 -33.31 -6.06
N SER A 36 4.60 -33.21 -6.01
CA SER A 36 3.70 -34.31 -6.37
C SER A 36 3.77 -34.65 -7.87
N ALA A 37 3.71 -33.63 -8.74
CA ALA A 37 3.67 -33.78 -10.19
C ALA A 37 4.97 -34.27 -10.81
N THR A 38 6.11 -34.07 -10.13
CA THR A 38 7.45 -34.39 -10.64
C THR A 38 8.13 -35.55 -9.91
N SER A 39 7.40 -36.23 -9.00
CA SER A 39 7.90 -37.32 -8.15
C SER A 39 8.59 -38.46 -8.91
N GLU A 40 8.15 -38.77 -10.14
CA GLU A 40 8.79 -39.77 -11.00
C GLU A 40 10.13 -39.30 -11.56
N MET A 41 10.23 -38.03 -11.99
CA MET A 41 11.49 -37.44 -12.45
C MET A 41 12.54 -37.37 -11.33
N GLN A 42 12.08 -37.06 -10.11
CA GLN A 42 12.92 -37.03 -8.91
C GLN A 42 13.51 -38.41 -8.57
N ARG A 43 12.75 -39.49 -8.78
CA ARG A 43 13.23 -40.86 -8.56
C ARG A 43 14.27 -41.29 -9.58
N ASN A 44 14.16 -40.82 -10.82
CA ASN A 44 15.06 -41.17 -11.90
C ASN A 44 16.42 -40.46 -11.80
N ASN A 45 16.48 -39.25 -11.24
CA ASN A 45 17.73 -38.53 -11.00
C ASN A 45 17.68 -37.67 -9.73
N PRO A 46 17.89 -38.27 -8.54
CA PRO A 46 17.70 -37.58 -7.26
C PRO A 46 18.73 -36.47 -7.02
N ALA A 47 19.93 -36.57 -7.58
CA ALA A 47 20.97 -35.54 -7.46
C ALA A 47 20.64 -34.29 -8.29
N LEU A 48 20.10 -34.47 -9.50
CA LEU A 48 19.61 -33.36 -10.31
C LEU A 48 18.40 -32.69 -9.65
N ALA A 49 17.47 -33.50 -9.15
CA ALA A 49 16.29 -33.00 -8.48
C ALA A 49 16.64 -32.11 -7.28
N SER A 50 17.52 -32.58 -6.38
CA SER A 50 17.92 -31.78 -5.22
C SER A 50 18.61 -30.47 -5.59
N ALA A 51 19.43 -30.46 -6.64
CA ALA A 51 20.08 -29.26 -7.15
C ALA A 51 19.08 -28.27 -7.76
N CYS A 52 18.14 -28.74 -8.59
CA CYS A 52 17.06 -27.90 -9.12
C CYS A 52 16.18 -27.34 -7.99
N PHE A 53 15.79 -28.16 -7.00
CA PHE A 53 15.02 -27.69 -5.85
C PHE A 53 15.76 -26.60 -5.08
N GLY A 54 17.05 -26.79 -4.79
CA GLY A 54 17.85 -25.81 -4.07
C GLY A 54 17.88 -24.44 -4.76
N TYR A 55 18.13 -24.43 -6.07
CA TYR A 55 18.15 -23.19 -6.86
C TYR A 55 16.76 -22.54 -6.95
N TYR A 56 15.75 -23.28 -7.41
CA TYR A 56 14.43 -22.70 -7.67
C TYR A 56 13.66 -22.35 -6.39
N GLN A 57 13.99 -22.95 -5.24
CA GLN A 57 13.48 -22.48 -3.96
C GLN A 57 13.86 -21.00 -3.75
N GLY A 58 15.13 -20.64 -3.95
CA GLY A 58 15.57 -19.24 -3.86
C GLY A 58 14.84 -18.33 -4.85
N VAL A 59 14.66 -18.79 -6.09
CA VAL A 59 13.91 -18.03 -7.11
C VAL A 59 12.46 -17.76 -6.67
N PHE A 60 11.76 -18.76 -6.14
CA PHE A 60 10.38 -18.57 -5.67
C PHE A 60 10.30 -17.68 -4.42
N ASP A 61 11.28 -17.78 -3.52
CA ASP A 61 11.38 -16.90 -2.36
C ASP A 61 11.61 -15.45 -2.78
N ASP A 62 12.48 -15.19 -3.76
CA ASP A 62 12.74 -13.88 -4.34
C ASP A 62 11.50 -13.33 -5.07
N ASP A 63 10.82 -14.17 -5.86
CA ASP A 63 9.58 -13.80 -6.54
C ASP A 63 8.50 -13.40 -5.54
N TYR A 64 8.40 -14.09 -4.41
CA TYR A 64 7.44 -13.77 -3.36
C TYR A 64 7.84 -12.52 -2.57
N ALA A 65 9.12 -12.34 -2.25
CA ALA A 65 9.64 -11.15 -1.58
C ALA A 65 9.39 -9.89 -2.41
N ALA A 66 9.64 -9.94 -3.72
CA ALA A 66 9.35 -8.84 -4.62
C ALA A 66 7.84 -8.50 -4.65
N TYR A 67 6.97 -9.51 -4.70
CA TYR A 67 5.51 -9.30 -4.59
C TYR A 67 5.12 -8.59 -3.29
N GLN A 68 5.68 -9.00 -2.15
CA GLN A 68 5.41 -8.36 -0.86
C GLN A 68 5.84 -6.89 -0.85
N VAL A 69 7.01 -6.58 -1.42
CA VAL A 69 7.50 -5.20 -1.56
C VAL A 69 6.55 -4.37 -2.42
N GLU A 70 6.18 -4.86 -3.59
CA GLU A 70 5.25 -4.18 -4.51
C GLU A 70 3.88 -3.94 -3.86
N TYR A 71 3.33 -4.97 -3.21
CA TYR A 71 2.06 -4.88 -2.48
C TYR A 71 2.10 -3.83 -1.36
N ASN A 72 3.16 -3.84 -0.55
CA ASN A 72 3.32 -2.87 0.54
C ASN A 72 3.49 -1.43 0.01
N GLN A 73 4.14 -1.25 -1.14
CA GLN A 73 4.22 0.06 -1.79
C GLN A 73 2.84 0.56 -2.24
N CYS A 74 1.97 -0.32 -2.77
CA CYS A 74 0.59 0.04 -3.10
C CYS A 74 -0.17 0.55 -1.86
N SER A 75 -0.07 -0.16 -0.73
CA SER A 75 -0.71 0.25 0.53
C SER A 75 -0.16 1.58 1.03
N SER A 76 1.16 1.74 1.05
CA SER A 76 1.80 2.97 1.54
C SER A 76 1.41 4.20 0.71
N LYS A 77 1.30 4.06 -0.63
CA LYS A 77 0.83 5.13 -1.51
C LYS A 77 -0.62 5.51 -1.22
N PHE A 78 -1.48 4.53 -0.96
CA PHE A 78 -2.86 4.77 -0.55
C PHE A 78 -2.92 5.53 0.77
N ASP A 79 -2.23 5.03 1.81
CA ASP A 79 -2.28 5.61 3.15
C ASP A 79 -1.74 7.05 3.18
N SER A 80 -0.60 7.29 2.51
CA SER A 80 -0.02 8.62 2.38
C SER A 80 -0.92 9.57 1.58
N GLY A 81 -1.47 9.11 0.45
CA GLY A 81 -2.39 9.89 -0.37
C GLY A 81 -3.68 10.27 0.37
N LYS A 82 -4.27 9.31 1.09
CA LYS A 82 -5.45 9.53 1.92
C LYS A 82 -5.17 10.50 3.07
N SER A 83 -4.09 10.27 3.82
CA SER A 83 -3.71 11.13 4.95
C SER A 83 -3.44 12.56 4.49
N GLY A 84 -2.63 12.74 3.43
CA GLY A 84 -2.34 14.06 2.89
C GLY A 84 -3.57 14.76 2.33
N THR A 85 -4.57 14.00 1.86
CA THR A 85 -5.85 14.57 1.42
C THR A 85 -6.69 15.04 2.60
N LEU A 86 -6.79 14.25 3.67
CA LEU A 86 -7.48 14.67 4.89
C LEU A 86 -6.86 15.95 5.48
N GLU A 87 -5.53 16.03 5.53
CA GLU A 87 -4.80 17.20 6.02
C GLU A 87 -5.08 18.46 5.18
N ARG A 88 -5.09 18.37 3.85
CA ARG A 88 -5.43 19.52 2.98
C ARG A 88 -6.82 20.08 3.28
N TYR A 89 -7.77 19.21 3.61
CA TYR A 89 -9.15 19.61 3.87
C TYR A 89 -9.37 20.23 5.25
N GLU A 90 -8.41 20.13 6.18
CA GLU A 90 -8.49 20.80 7.49
C GLU A 90 -8.61 22.33 7.35
N SER A 91 -7.99 22.92 6.33
CA SER A 91 -8.10 24.36 6.06
C SER A 91 -9.55 24.81 5.79
N TYR A 92 -10.35 24.00 5.08
CA TYR A 92 -11.77 24.27 4.83
C TYR A 92 -12.59 24.10 6.11
N VAL A 93 -12.29 23.08 6.92
CA VAL A 93 -12.93 22.88 8.23
C VAL A 93 -12.69 24.09 9.12
N TRP A 94 -11.45 24.61 9.16
CA TRP A 94 -11.11 25.79 9.93
C TRP A 94 -11.83 27.05 9.43
N SER A 95 -11.91 27.25 8.11
CA SER A 95 -12.66 28.36 7.51
C SER A 95 -14.14 28.32 7.91
N LEU A 96 -14.79 27.15 7.78
CA LEU A 96 -16.19 26.96 8.17
C LEU A 96 -16.39 27.15 9.68
N SER A 97 -15.44 26.67 10.49
CA SER A 97 -15.47 26.84 11.94
C SER A 97 -15.39 28.31 12.34
N ASN A 98 -14.52 29.10 11.71
CA ASN A 98 -14.43 30.53 11.98
C ASN A 98 -15.73 31.26 11.61
N THR A 99 -16.28 31.00 10.42
CA THR A 99 -17.57 31.57 10.00
C THR A 99 -18.71 31.17 10.92
N THR A 100 -18.70 29.92 11.41
CA THR A 100 -19.68 29.43 12.39
C THR A 100 -19.57 30.20 13.70
N TYR A 101 -18.35 30.34 14.23
CA TYR A 101 -18.09 31.07 15.46
C TYR A 101 -18.55 32.52 15.37
N ASP A 102 -18.15 33.23 14.32
CA ASP A 102 -18.53 34.63 14.10
C ASP A 102 -20.06 34.76 14.02
N SER A 103 -20.73 33.87 13.30
CA SER A 103 -22.18 33.86 13.17
C SER A 103 -22.91 33.61 14.49
N CYS A 104 -22.42 32.66 15.28
CA CYS A 104 -22.99 32.37 16.60
C CYS A 104 -22.74 33.50 17.59
N LYS A 105 -21.57 34.15 17.54
CA LYS A 105 -21.20 35.23 18.44
C LYS A 105 -22.18 36.40 18.38
N PHE A 106 -22.56 36.86 17.18
CA PHE A 106 -23.51 37.96 17.03
C PHE A 106 -24.90 37.65 17.61
N LEU A 107 -25.35 36.40 17.52
CA LEU A 107 -26.60 35.97 18.13
C LEU A 107 -26.48 35.90 19.66
N LEU A 108 -25.35 35.41 20.18
CA LEU A 108 -25.11 35.37 21.61
C LEU A 108 -25.02 36.78 22.21
N GLU A 109 -24.38 37.74 21.54
CA GLU A 109 -24.28 39.13 22.00
C GLU A 109 -25.65 39.81 22.16
N CYS A 110 -26.72 39.34 21.49
CA CYS A 110 -28.06 39.87 21.66
C CYS A 110 -28.62 39.68 23.08
N ASP A 111 -28.14 38.69 23.85
CA ASP A 111 -28.55 38.48 25.25
C ASP A 111 -27.91 39.47 26.24
N GLN A 112 -26.89 40.22 25.81
CA GLN A 112 -26.14 41.15 26.65
C GLN A 112 -26.72 42.57 26.63
N ASN A 113 -27.81 42.79 25.90
CA ASN A 113 -28.46 44.11 25.83
C ASN A 113 -29.13 44.49 27.17
N SER A 114 -29.28 45.80 27.37
CA SER A 114 -29.69 46.37 28.66
C SER A 114 -31.13 46.04 29.08
N ASN A 115 -31.99 45.64 28.13
CA ASN A 115 -33.39 45.32 28.38
C ASN A 115 -33.94 44.35 27.33
N SER A 116 -35.10 43.76 27.64
CA SER A 116 -35.72 42.74 26.81
C SER A 116 -36.18 43.24 25.43
N LEU A 117 -36.58 44.51 25.29
CA LEU A 117 -36.99 45.05 24.00
C LEU A 117 -35.81 45.11 23.02
N ASP A 118 -34.66 45.60 23.49
CA ASP A 118 -33.43 45.68 22.69
C ASP A 118 -32.90 44.29 22.33
N SER A 119 -32.90 43.34 23.29
CA SER A 119 -32.53 41.95 23.01
C SER A 119 -33.43 41.32 21.94
N LEU A 120 -34.76 41.46 22.07
CA LEU A 120 -35.71 40.89 21.10
C LEU A 120 -35.56 41.53 19.71
N ASN A 121 -35.34 42.84 19.63
CA ASN A 121 -35.07 43.53 18.38
C ASN A 121 -33.75 43.06 17.75
N CYS A 122 -32.69 42.85 18.55
CA CYS A 122 -31.43 42.31 18.10
C CYS A 122 -31.61 40.91 17.49
N TYR A 123 -32.27 39.99 18.20
CA TYR A 123 -32.55 38.64 17.68
C TYR A 123 -33.39 38.67 16.39
N SER A 124 -34.39 39.56 16.31
CA SER A 124 -35.22 39.73 15.11
C SER A 124 -34.39 40.21 13.90
N ALA A 125 -33.47 41.16 14.11
CA ALA A 125 -32.62 41.70 13.05
C ALA A 125 -31.49 40.74 12.63
N GLN A 126 -30.83 40.10 13.60
CA GLN A 126 -29.66 39.25 13.37
C GLN A 126 -30.06 37.81 12.97
N GLY A 127 -31.21 37.33 13.44
CA GLY A 127 -31.65 35.95 13.26
C GLY A 127 -31.71 35.52 11.79
N THR A 128 -32.30 36.33 10.91
CA THR A 128 -32.42 35.99 9.48
C THR A 128 -31.04 35.92 8.80
N ASN A 129 -30.18 36.92 9.01
CA ASN A 129 -28.84 36.94 8.41
C ASN A 129 -28.01 35.71 8.82
N HIS A 130 -27.96 35.44 10.12
CA HIS A 130 -27.14 34.34 10.64
C HIS A 130 -27.75 32.96 10.36
N SER A 131 -29.07 32.86 10.14
CA SER A 131 -29.69 31.65 9.61
C SER A 131 -29.30 31.36 8.16
N THR A 132 -29.17 32.40 7.33
CA THR A 132 -28.64 32.26 5.95
C THR A 132 -27.17 31.84 5.98
N VAL A 133 -26.36 32.43 6.86
CA VAL A 133 -24.96 32.01 7.06
C VAL A 133 -24.87 30.53 7.46
N ALA A 134 -25.69 30.07 8.41
CA ALA A 134 -25.74 28.67 8.79
C ALA A 134 -26.13 27.74 7.63
N THR A 135 -27.07 28.17 6.79
CA THR A 135 -27.45 27.43 5.57
C THR A 135 -26.28 27.33 4.59
N ASN A 136 -25.55 28.42 4.39
CA ASN A 136 -24.39 28.44 3.50
C ASN A 136 -23.25 27.56 4.03
N ILE A 137 -22.96 27.60 5.34
CA ILE A 137 -21.99 26.69 5.98
C ILE A 137 -22.36 25.23 5.70
N SER A 138 -23.64 24.87 5.87
CA SER A 138 -24.12 23.52 5.60
C SER A 138 -23.96 23.13 4.12
N HIS A 139 -24.21 24.08 3.21
CA HIS A 139 -24.04 23.84 1.78
C HIS A 139 -22.57 23.63 1.42
N GLU A 140 -21.68 24.53 1.85
CA GLU A 140 -20.24 24.44 1.58
C GLU A 140 -19.65 23.16 2.17
N ALA A 141 -20.01 22.81 3.41
CA ALA A 141 -19.60 21.55 4.02
C ALA A 141 -20.00 20.34 3.18
N SER A 142 -21.22 20.33 2.63
CA SER A 142 -21.70 19.25 1.77
C SER A 142 -20.89 19.15 0.47
N VAL A 143 -20.53 20.29 -0.12
CA VAL A 143 -19.66 20.33 -1.31
C VAL A 143 -18.27 19.78 -0.99
N TYR A 144 -17.66 20.22 0.13
CA TYR A 144 -16.34 19.75 0.54
C TYR A 144 -16.33 18.27 0.90
N ILE A 145 -17.36 17.74 1.57
CA ILE A 145 -17.48 16.31 1.84
C ILE A 145 -17.56 15.52 0.53
N GLY A 146 -18.37 15.98 -0.43
CA GLY A 146 -18.47 15.32 -1.74
C GLY A 146 -17.13 15.27 -2.47
N ALA A 147 -16.42 16.40 -2.51
CA ALA A 147 -15.09 16.48 -3.13
C ALA A 147 -14.05 15.61 -2.40
N LEU A 148 -14.02 15.64 -1.06
CA LEU A 148 -13.12 14.82 -0.25
C LEU A 148 -13.34 13.33 -0.48
N MET A 149 -14.60 12.89 -0.47
CA MET A 149 -14.96 11.49 -0.73
C MET A 149 -14.57 11.06 -2.14
N GLN A 150 -14.76 11.93 -3.13
CA GLN A 150 -14.34 11.67 -4.49
C GLN A 150 -12.81 11.49 -4.58
N GLU A 151 -12.03 12.39 -3.98
CA GLU A 151 -10.56 12.28 -3.97
C GLU A 151 -10.10 11.00 -3.27
N ILE A 152 -10.67 10.66 -2.11
CA ILE A 152 -10.33 9.41 -1.40
C ILE A 152 -10.68 8.18 -2.26
N SER A 153 -11.83 8.18 -2.93
CA SER A 153 -12.25 7.09 -3.81
C SER A 153 -11.28 6.86 -4.97
N LEU A 154 -10.65 7.91 -5.50
CA LEU A 154 -9.59 7.77 -6.51
C LEU A 154 -8.36 7.02 -5.97
N TYR A 155 -7.97 7.27 -4.72
CA TYR A 155 -6.89 6.52 -4.08
C TYR A 155 -7.27 5.06 -3.83
N GLU A 156 -8.52 4.78 -3.42
CA GLU A 156 -9.02 3.41 -3.25
C GLU A 156 -8.98 2.64 -4.57
N PHE A 157 -9.49 3.25 -5.65
CA PHE A 157 -9.45 2.67 -6.98
C PHE A 157 -8.01 2.41 -7.45
N ALA A 158 -7.11 3.39 -7.26
CA ALA A 158 -5.71 3.25 -7.65
C ALA A 158 -5.00 2.13 -6.85
N ARG A 159 -5.31 1.98 -5.56
CA ARG A 159 -4.80 0.89 -4.71
C ARG A 159 -5.25 -0.47 -5.22
N ASP A 160 -6.54 -0.61 -5.52
CA ASP A 160 -7.11 -1.90 -5.94
C ASP A 160 -6.58 -2.31 -7.31
N ALA A 161 -6.42 -1.35 -8.23
CA ALA A 161 -5.72 -1.56 -9.51
C ALA A 161 -4.26 -1.98 -9.28
N CYS A 162 -3.54 -1.32 -8.37
CA CYS A 162 -2.16 -1.64 -8.01
C CYS A 162 -2.04 -3.07 -7.44
N PHE A 163 -2.93 -3.48 -6.53
CA PHE A 163 -2.94 -4.85 -5.98
C PHE A 163 -3.23 -5.90 -7.05
N THR A 164 -4.15 -5.62 -7.97
CA THR A 164 -4.46 -6.51 -9.09
C THR A 164 -3.24 -6.71 -9.98
N GLU A 165 -2.55 -5.61 -10.32
CA GLU A 165 -1.35 -5.66 -11.16
C GLU A 165 -0.17 -6.37 -10.47
N CYS A 166 0.04 -6.14 -9.16
CA CYS A 166 1.05 -6.86 -8.39
C CYS A 166 0.77 -8.36 -8.36
N GLY A 167 -0.49 -8.75 -8.17
CA GLY A 167 -0.92 -10.15 -8.21
C GLY A 167 -0.64 -10.78 -9.58
N HIS A 168 -1.05 -10.10 -10.66
CA HIS A 168 -0.81 -10.56 -12.02
C HIS A 168 0.69 -10.68 -12.36
N THR A 169 1.50 -9.71 -11.92
CA THR A 169 2.95 -9.72 -12.11
C THR A 169 3.59 -10.90 -11.39
N TYR A 170 3.21 -11.15 -10.13
CA TYR A 170 3.66 -12.30 -9.36
C TYR A 170 3.25 -13.63 -10.01
N GLU A 171 1.99 -13.76 -10.46
CA GLU A 171 1.51 -14.96 -11.15
C GLU A 171 2.29 -15.21 -12.45
N THR A 172 2.53 -14.18 -13.24
CA THR A 172 3.29 -14.28 -14.50
C THR A 172 4.74 -14.69 -14.23
N ARG A 173 5.39 -14.05 -13.25
CA ARG A 173 6.79 -14.33 -12.88
C ARG A 173 6.92 -15.76 -12.33
N SER A 174 6.09 -16.13 -11.38
CA SER A 174 6.09 -17.48 -10.79
C SER A 174 5.73 -18.58 -11.79
N ALA A 175 4.84 -18.31 -12.76
CA ALA A 175 4.54 -19.25 -13.84
C ALA A 175 5.73 -19.48 -14.76
N LYS A 176 6.54 -18.44 -15.03
CA LYS A 176 7.79 -18.60 -15.76
C LYS A 176 8.79 -19.44 -14.96
N SER A 177 9.04 -19.07 -13.71
CA SER A 177 9.95 -19.81 -12.80
C SER A 177 9.53 -21.28 -12.67
N TYR A 178 8.22 -21.56 -12.70
CA TYR A 178 7.66 -22.92 -12.70
C TYR A 178 8.04 -23.73 -13.95
N VAL A 179 7.90 -23.15 -15.14
CA VAL A 179 8.27 -23.84 -16.39
C VAL A 179 9.76 -24.15 -16.40
N GLU A 180 10.59 -23.18 -16.01
CA GLU A 180 12.04 -23.33 -15.95
C GLU A 180 12.45 -24.41 -14.92
N PHE A 181 11.76 -24.48 -13.79
CA PHE A 181 11.97 -25.52 -12.79
C PHE A 181 11.60 -26.92 -13.32
N GLN A 182 10.46 -27.06 -14.01
CA GLN A 182 10.09 -28.33 -14.64
C GLN A 182 11.10 -28.79 -15.69
N ASP A 183 11.59 -27.87 -16.51
CA ASP A 183 12.62 -28.18 -17.50
C ASP A 183 13.95 -28.62 -16.85
N CYS A 184 14.30 -28.03 -15.70
CA CYS A 184 15.44 -28.46 -14.89
C CYS A 184 15.25 -29.90 -14.38
N LEU A 185 14.09 -30.21 -13.79
CA LEU A 185 13.77 -31.55 -13.29
C LEU A 185 13.72 -32.61 -14.40
N ALA A 186 13.32 -32.22 -15.61
CA ALA A 186 13.33 -33.08 -16.79
C ALA A 186 14.73 -33.24 -17.43
N GLY A 187 15.76 -32.54 -16.92
CA GLY A 187 17.10 -32.53 -17.49
C GLY A 187 17.18 -31.88 -18.87
N LYS A 188 16.18 -31.06 -19.23
CA LYS A 188 16.16 -30.30 -20.49
C LYS A 188 17.00 -29.03 -20.42
N SER A 189 17.21 -28.51 -19.22
CA SER A 189 18.12 -27.42 -18.90
C SER A 189 19.12 -27.87 -17.85
N ALA A 190 20.33 -27.28 -17.89
CA ALA A 190 21.27 -27.42 -16.78
C ALA A 190 20.73 -26.67 -15.57
N VAL A 191 21.08 -27.13 -14.36
CA VAL A 191 20.85 -26.36 -13.13
C VAL A 191 21.57 -25.03 -13.30
N PRO A 192 20.85 -23.89 -13.29
CA PRO A 192 21.53 -22.61 -13.36
C PRO A 192 22.46 -22.49 -12.15
N GLU A 193 23.70 -22.09 -12.39
CA GLU A 193 24.57 -21.68 -11.29
C GLU A 193 23.97 -20.39 -10.72
N GLU A 194 23.71 -20.35 -9.41
CA GLU A 194 23.56 -19.07 -8.71
C GLU A 194 24.76 -18.18 -9.08
N PRO A 195 24.62 -16.86 -9.18
CA PRO A 195 25.76 -15.96 -9.42
C PRO A 195 26.70 -15.92 -8.19
N VAL A 196 27.39 -17.03 -7.93
CA VAL A 196 28.37 -17.21 -6.86
C VAL A 196 29.75 -17.38 -7.52
N ALA A 197 30.12 -16.44 -8.38
CA ALA A 197 31.45 -16.45 -9.02
C ALA A 197 32.11 -15.07 -9.10
N GLN A 198 31.68 -14.09 -8.28
CA GLN A 198 32.37 -12.78 -8.19
C GLN A 198 32.69 -12.34 -6.75
N ALA A 199 31.96 -12.79 -5.73
CA ALA A 199 32.25 -12.41 -4.34
C ALA A 199 33.51 -13.08 -3.75
N ALA A 200 33.85 -14.31 -4.16
CA ALA A 200 35.02 -15.02 -3.63
C ALA A 200 36.36 -14.51 -4.21
N ILE A 201 36.34 -13.89 -5.40
CA ILE A 201 37.54 -13.31 -6.04
C ILE A 201 37.75 -11.86 -5.58
N GLN A 202 36.70 -11.14 -5.19
CA GLN A 202 36.81 -9.80 -4.63
C GLN A 202 37.31 -9.79 -3.17
N LEU A 203 36.94 -10.79 -2.36
CA LEU A 203 37.39 -10.84 -0.96
C LEU A 203 38.92 -11.00 -0.83
N THR A 204 39.58 -11.66 -1.78
CA THR A 204 41.05 -11.81 -1.75
C THR A 204 41.78 -10.58 -2.30
N ALA A 205 41.19 -9.87 -3.27
CA ALA A 205 41.77 -8.65 -3.83
C ALA A 205 41.62 -7.42 -2.89
N GLU A 206 40.52 -7.32 -2.15
CA GLU A 206 40.22 -6.15 -1.30
C GLU A 206 40.93 -6.19 0.06
N VAL A 207 41.22 -7.38 0.59
CA VAL A 207 42.05 -7.57 1.80
C VAL A 207 43.51 -7.18 1.53
N GLU A 208 44.06 -7.50 0.36
CA GLU A 208 45.44 -7.15 0.02
C GLU A 208 45.62 -5.63 -0.22
N SER A 209 44.59 -4.96 -0.73
CA SER A 209 44.55 -3.51 -0.91
C SER A 209 44.42 -2.76 0.43
N SER A 210 43.48 -3.17 1.29
CA SER A 210 43.26 -2.53 2.60
C SER A 210 44.46 -2.70 3.54
N GLN A 211 45.19 -3.81 3.45
CA GLN A 211 46.36 -4.04 4.29
C GLN A 211 47.54 -3.15 3.85
N LYS A 212 47.77 -2.94 2.55
CA LYS A 212 48.81 -2.02 2.06
C LYS A 212 48.49 -0.56 2.39
N GLN A 213 47.22 -0.17 2.36
CA GLN A 213 46.79 1.21 2.63
C GLN A 213 46.79 1.56 4.13
N GLY A 214 46.56 0.57 5.00
CA GLY A 214 46.71 0.71 6.45
C GLY A 214 48.17 0.93 6.90
N TYR A 215 49.13 0.26 6.27
CA TYR A 215 50.56 0.48 6.56
C TYR A 215 51.07 1.83 6.05
N ALA A 216 50.61 2.31 4.90
CA ALA A 216 50.98 3.62 4.36
C ALA A 216 50.48 4.79 5.26
N LYS A 217 49.21 4.75 5.70
CA LYS A 217 48.66 5.77 6.62
C LYS A 217 49.31 5.76 8.01
N LYS A 218 49.77 4.59 8.48
CA LYS A 218 50.46 4.48 9.78
C LYS A 218 51.88 5.06 9.73
N LEU A 219 52.56 4.95 8.58
CA LEU A 219 53.87 5.57 8.35
C LEU A 219 53.76 7.10 8.20
N GLU A 220 52.75 7.61 7.50
CA GLU A 220 52.54 9.07 7.34
C GLU A 220 52.28 9.80 8.67
N ASN A 221 51.59 9.15 9.61
CA ASN A 221 51.34 9.72 10.94
C ASN A 221 52.55 9.67 11.88
N LEU A 222 53.54 8.80 11.61
CA LEU A 222 54.78 8.70 12.40
C LEU A 222 55.80 9.79 12.05
N PHE A 223 55.71 10.43 10.88
CA PHE A 223 56.61 11.51 10.46
C PHE A 223 56.05 12.93 10.67
N LYS A 224 54.80 13.07 11.17
CA LYS A 224 54.17 14.39 11.40
C LYS A 224 54.35 14.95 12.81
N HIS A 225 54.91 14.18 13.75
CA HIS A 225 55.17 14.64 15.12
C HIS A 225 56.60 14.32 15.54
N HIS A 226 57.54 15.15 15.08
CA HIS A 226 58.77 15.54 15.79
C HIS A 226 59.71 16.29 14.84
N PRO A 227 60.36 17.35 15.34
CA PRO A 227 59.85 18.68 15.65
C PRO A 227 59.83 19.64 14.44
#